data_AF-A0A379WT55-F1
#
_entry.id   AF-A0A379WT55-F1
#
_cell.length_a   1.000
_cell.length_b   1.000
_cell.length_c   1.000
_cell.angle_alpha   90.00
_cell.angle_beta   90.00
_cell.angle_gamma   90.00
#
_symmetry.space_group_name_H-M   'P 1'
#
loop_
_entity.id
_entity.type
_entity.pdbx_description
1 polymer ?
#
loop_
_entity_poly.entity_id
_entity_poly.type
_entity_poly.pdbx_seq_one_letter_code
_entity_poly.pdbx_strand_id
1 'polypeptide(L)'
;MSSFRLRAIEWEQYRNRMEQLLNIHYRHEGYERVSATNPGGLSDKLADYFAGNLAVIDTLETATGGYTFSTEVWQALRAIPCGQVMHYGQLAAQLGRPGAARAVGAANGR
;
A
#
# COMPACT_ATOMS: atom_id res chain seq x y z
N MET A 1 6.04 -14.80 18.58
CA MET A 1 6.44 -13.47 18.09
C MET A 1 5.28 -12.90 17.29
N SER A 2 4.78 -11.72 17.64
CA SER A 2 3.70 -11.08 16.88
C SER A 2 4.24 -10.63 15.52
N SER A 3 3.62 -11.08 14.42
CA SER A 3 3.99 -10.62 13.07
C SER A 3 3.42 -9.22 12.86
N PHE A 4 4.30 -8.25 12.59
CA PHE A 4 3.90 -6.88 12.25
C PHE A 4 3.62 -6.78 10.75
N ARG A 5 2.48 -6.17 10.39
CA ARG A 5 2.11 -5.89 9.00
C ARG A 5 1.89 -4.40 8.81
N LEU A 6 2.46 -3.88 7.74
CA LEU A 6 2.36 -2.48 7.36
C LEU A 6 0.91 -2.17 6.93
N ARG A 7 0.32 -1.14 7.55
CA ARG A 7 -1.06 -0.72 7.29
C ARG A 7 -1.13 0.53 6.41
N ALA A 8 -0.22 1.48 6.61
CA ALA A 8 -0.10 2.71 5.84
C ALA A 8 1.34 3.24 5.89
N ILE A 9 1.74 3.97 4.85
CA ILE A 9 2.93 4.83 4.79
C ILE A 9 2.46 6.14 4.18
N GLU A 10 2.94 7.25 4.71
CA GLU A 10 2.67 8.57 4.15
C GLU A 10 3.81 9.53 4.52
N TRP A 11 3.98 10.59 3.73
CA TRP A 11 4.90 11.66 4.08
C TRP A 11 4.39 12.45 5.29
N GLU A 12 5.31 13.00 6.09
CA GLU A 12 4.96 13.72 7.33
C GLU A 12 3.98 14.87 7.08
N GLN A 13 4.14 15.64 5.99
CA GLN A 13 3.23 16.74 5.65
C GLN A 13 1.80 16.29 5.28
N TYR A 14 1.58 15.01 5.00
CA TYR A 14 0.27 14.45 4.63
C TYR A 14 -0.34 13.57 5.72
N ARG A 15 0.12 13.69 6.98
CA ARG A 15 -0.43 12.99 8.15
C ARG A 15 -1.97 13.01 8.23
N ASN A 16 -2.60 14.16 7.98
CA ASN A 16 -4.06 14.29 8.02
C ASN A 16 -4.75 13.40 6.99
N ARG A 17 -4.18 13.27 5.77
CA ARG A 17 -4.69 12.37 4.73
C ARG A 17 -4.56 10.92 5.15
N MET A 18 -3.42 10.53 5.73
CA MET A 18 -3.22 9.18 6.26
C MET A 18 -4.27 8.83 7.32
N GLU A 19 -4.53 9.73 8.28
CA GLU A 19 -5.54 9.51 9.30
C GLU A 19 -6.96 9.38 8.72
N GLN A 20 -7.29 10.18 7.71
CA GLN A 20 -8.55 10.05 6.97
C GLN A 20 -8.67 8.68 6.28
N LEU A 21 -7.62 8.21 5.60
CA LEU A 21 -7.61 6.92 4.91
C LEU A 21 -7.70 5.75 5.91
N LEU A 22 -6.99 5.81 7.04
CA LEU A 22 -7.12 4.82 8.10
C LEU A 22 -8.56 4.76 8.63
N ASN A 23 -9.22 5.90 8.84
CA ASN A 23 -10.62 5.94 9.25
C ASN A 23 -11.57 5.37 8.18
N ILE A 24 -11.29 5.59 6.90
CA ILE A 24 -12.07 4.99 5.80
C ILE A 24 -11.92 3.45 5.79
N HIS A 25 -10.70 2.95 6.01
CA HIS A 25 -10.41 1.52 5.91
C HIS A 25 -10.78 0.71 7.15
N TYR A 26 -10.68 1.30 8.33
CA TYR A 26 -10.83 0.59 9.61
C TYR A 26 -12.00 1.12 10.45
N ARG A 27 -12.65 2.22 10.05
CA ARG A 27 -13.60 3.00 10.88
C ARG A 27 -12.89 3.66 12.06
N HIS A 28 -13.41 4.79 12.51
CA HIS A 28 -12.79 5.56 13.58
C HIS A 28 -12.59 4.76 14.87
N GLU A 29 -13.57 3.91 15.22
CA GLU A 29 -13.55 3.08 16.43
C GLU A 29 -12.91 1.69 16.22
N GLY A 30 -12.51 1.35 15.00
CA GLY A 30 -12.02 0.01 14.67
C GLY A 30 -10.51 -0.19 14.83
N TYR A 31 -9.78 0.84 15.27
CA TYR A 31 -8.34 0.76 15.54
C TYR A 31 -7.90 1.79 16.58
N GLU A 32 -6.77 1.50 17.23
CA GLU A 32 -6.06 2.44 18.08
C GLU A 32 -4.66 2.69 17.48
N ARG A 33 -4.16 3.92 17.59
CA ARG A 33 -2.80 4.27 17.21
C ARG A 33 -1.93 4.37 18.44
N VAL A 34 -0.95 3.47 18.52
CA VAL A 34 0.06 3.46 19.58
C VAL A 34 1.36 3.97 19.00
N SER A 35 1.97 4.97 19.65
CA SER A 35 3.30 5.45 19.27
C SER A 35 4.32 4.35 19.53
N ALA A 36 5.13 4.03 18.52
CA ALA A 36 6.17 3.02 18.61
C ALA A 36 7.36 3.42 17.74
N THR A 37 8.57 3.05 18.18
CA THR A 37 9.79 3.20 17.37
C THR A 37 10.07 1.89 16.65
N ASN A 38 10.12 1.95 15.32
CA ASN A 38 10.47 0.83 14.43
C ASN A 38 9.79 -0.52 14.78
N PRO A 39 8.45 -0.55 14.95
CA PRO A 39 7.75 -1.79 15.30
C PRO A 39 7.97 -2.85 14.22
N GLY A 40 8.54 -3.99 14.61
CA GLY A 40 8.82 -5.10 13.68
C GLY A 40 9.88 -4.81 12.62
N GLY A 41 10.73 -3.78 12.80
CA GLY A 41 11.78 -3.44 11.83
C GLY A 41 11.26 -2.76 10.55
N LEU A 42 10.00 -2.32 10.53
CA LEU A 42 9.37 -1.78 9.32
C LEU A 42 10.00 -0.46 8.86
N SER A 43 10.43 0.41 9.78
CA SER A 43 11.07 1.68 9.46
C SER A 43 12.45 1.48 8.84
N ASP A 44 13.23 0.52 9.35
CA ASP A 44 14.56 0.20 8.81
C ASP A 44 14.46 -0.35 7.38
N LYS A 45 13.50 -1.25 7.12
CA LYS A 45 13.26 -1.76 5.76
C LYS A 45 12.92 -0.65 4.77
N LEU A 46 12.17 0.37 5.20
CA LEU A 46 11.89 1.53 4.35
C LEU A 46 13.14 2.39 4.15
N ALA A 47 13.96 2.59 5.19
CA ALA A 47 15.23 3.28 5.06
C ALA A 47 16.17 2.56 4.07
N ASP A 48 16.28 1.24 4.14
CA ASP A 48 17.05 0.41 3.21
C ASP A 48 16.56 0.57 1.76
N TYR A 49 15.24 0.60 1.55
CA TYR A 49 14.64 0.81 0.23
C TYR A 49 15.09 2.15 -0.35
N PHE A 50 14.99 3.23 0.43
CA PHE A 50 15.41 4.56 0.01
C PHE A 50 16.94 4.70 -0.12
N ALA A 51 17.72 3.88 0.59
CA ALA A 51 19.16 3.79 0.45
C ALA A 51 19.60 3.02 -0.82
N GLY A 52 18.66 2.44 -1.57
CA GLY A 52 18.91 1.78 -2.85
C GLY A 52 18.78 0.26 -2.84
N ASN A 53 18.48 -0.36 -1.69
CA ASN A 53 18.13 -1.78 -1.64
C ASN A 53 16.68 -2.00 -2.06
N LEU A 54 16.40 -1.87 -3.36
CA LEU A 54 15.03 -1.89 -3.88
C LEU A 54 14.29 -3.21 -3.60
N ALA A 55 15.01 -4.33 -3.44
CA ALA A 55 14.43 -5.65 -3.19
C ALA A 55 13.87 -5.82 -1.76
N VAL A 56 14.24 -4.95 -0.81
CA VAL A 56 13.76 -5.06 0.58
C VAL A 56 12.24 -4.92 0.70
N ILE A 57 11.61 -4.20 -0.25
CA ILE A 57 10.16 -3.96 -0.28
C ILE A 57 9.36 -5.25 -0.44
N ASP A 58 9.94 -6.29 -1.06
CA ASP A 58 9.29 -7.60 -1.20
C ASP A 58 9.12 -8.31 0.14
N THR A 59 9.92 -7.93 1.14
CA THR A 59 9.84 -8.46 2.52
C THR A 59 8.85 -7.69 3.41
N LEU A 60 8.21 -6.64 2.90
CA LEU A 60 7.19 -5.88 3.63
C LEU A 60 5.82 -6.55 3.47
N GLU A 61 5.38 -7.23 4.53
CA GLU A 61 4.00 -7.70 4.63
C GLU A 61 3.05 -6.51 4.78
N THR A 62 2.12 -6.36 3.84
CA THR A 62 1.11 -5.31 3.87
C THR A 62 -0.24 -5.87 4.28
N ALA A 63 -1.03 -5.09 5.01
CA ALA A 63 -2.38 -5.46 5.40
C ALA A 63 -3.35 -4.25 5.35
N THR A 64 -3.12 -3.32 4.44
CA THR A 64 -4.02 -2.17 4.22
C THR A 64 -5.45 -2.67 3.98
N GLY A 65 -6.41 -2.08 4.69
CA GLY A 65 -7.83 -2.40 4.54
C GLY A 65 -8.32 -1.80 3.24
N GLY A 66 -9.24 -2.48 2.56
CA GLY A 66 -9.71 -2.02 1.27
C GLY A 66 -10.92 -2.82 0.80
N TYR A 67 -11.66 -2.23 -0.13
CA TYR A 67 -12.67 -2.96 -0.87
C TYR A 67 -12.00 -3.99 -1.78
N THR A 68 -12.69 -5.09 -2.09
CA THR A 68 -12.16 -6.21 -2.89
C THR A 68 -11.42 -5.74 -4.15
N PHE A 69 -12.00 -4.80 -4.91
CA PHE A 69 -11.37 -4.27 -6.12
C PHE A 69 -10.07 -3.49 -5.86
N SER A 70 -10.02 -2.64 -4.84
CA SER A 70 -8.79 -1.91 -4.50
C SER A 70 -7.68 -2.88 -4.09
N THR A 71 -8.02 -3.89 -3.29
CA THR A 71 -7.08 -4.92 -2.87
C THR A 71 -6.53 -5.72 -4.06
N GLU A 72 -7.38 -6.11 -5.02
CA GLU A 72 -6.95 -6.76 -6.27
C GLU A 72 -5.99 -5.87 -7.08
N VAL A 73 -6.29 -4.57 -7.20
CA VAL A 73 -5.42 -3.62 -7.90
C VAL A 73 -4.07 -3.50 -7.19
N TRP A 74 -4.04 -3.33 -5.87
CA TRP A 74 -2.79 -3.21 -5.11
C TRP A 74 -1.94 -4.48 -5.16
N GLN A 75 -2.57 -5.66 -5.14
CA GLN A 75 -1.87 -6.94 -5.33
C GLN A 75 -1.24 -7.02 -6.71
N ALA A 76 -1.95 -6.60 -7.76
CA ALA A 76 -1.42 -6.60 -9.12
C ALA A 76 -0.29 -5.57 -9.31
N LEU A 77 -0.35 -4.41 -8.64
CA LEU A 77 0.74 -3.42 -8.64
C LEU A 77 2.03 -4.00 -8.06
N ARG A 78 1.94 -4.83 -6.99
CA ARG A 78 3.11 -5.50 -6.41
C ARG A 78 3.78 -6.52 -7.34
N ALA A 79 3.10 -6.96 -8.41
CA ALA A 79 3.67 -7.86 -9.40
C ALA A 79 4.44 -7.14 -10.52
N ILE A 80 4.44 -5.81 -10.55
CA ILE A 80 5.22 -5.03 -11.52
C ILE A 80 6.70 -5.09 -11.11
N PRO A 81 7.60 -5.60 -11.96
CA PRO A 81 9.02 -5.68 -11.64
C PRO A 81 9.64 -4.29 -11.41
N CYS A 82 10.65 -4.23 -10.55
CA CYS A 82 11.39 -3.00 -10.32
C CYS A 82 11.96 -2.42 -11.62
N GLY A 83 11.82 -1.10 -11.80
CA GLY A 83 12.25 -0.38 -13.00
C GLY A 83 11.32 -0.51 -14.20
N GLN A 84 10.20 -1.23 -14.07
CA GLN A 84 9.19 -1.34 -15.13
C GLN A 84 7.98 -0.45 -14.87
N VAL A 85 7.26 -0.13 -15.94
CA VAL A 85 6.01 0.64 -15.89
C VAL A 85 4.87 -0.19 -16.48
N MET A 86 3.65 0.06 -16.01
CA MET A 86 2.43 -0.57 -16.50
C MET A 86 1.34 0.48 -16.71
N HIS A 87 0.64 0.45 -17.85
CA HIS A 87 -0.49 1.35 -18.06
C HIS A 87 -1.73 0.86 -17.31
N TYR A 88 -2.54 1.79 -16.79
CA TYR A 88 -3.78 1.44 -16.09
C TYR A 88 -4.74 0.57 -16.91
N GLY A 89 -4.80 0.79 -18.24
CA GLY A 89 -5.60 -0.04 -19.14
C GLY A 89 -5.09 -1.48 -19.25
N GLN A 90 -3.77 -1.67 -19.24
CA GLN A 90 -3.16 -3.00 -19.25
C GLN A 90 -3.43 -3.73 -17.93
N LEU A 91 -3.26 -3.04 -16.81
CA LEU A 91 -3.56 -3.60 -15.48
C LEU A 91 -5.04 -3.97 -15.36
N ALA A 92 -5.94 -3.13 -15.88
CA ALA A 92 -7.38 -3.42 -15.92
C ALA A 92 -7.69 -4.68 -16.76
N ALA A 93 -7.04 -4.84 -17.92
CA ALA A 93 -7.19 -6.04 -18.75
C ALA A 93 -6.64 -7.29 -18.05
N GLN A 94 -5.49 -7.21 -17.38
CA GLN A 94 -4.90 -8.30 -16.61
C GLN A 94 -5.81 -8.77 -15.46
N LEU A 95 -6.56 -7.84 -14.86
CA LEU A 95 -7.56 -8.13 -13.82
C LEU A 95 -8.90 -8.63 -14.39
N GLY A 96 -9.00 -8.90 -15.70
CA GLY A 96 -10.24 -9.37 -16.35
C GLY A 96 -11.31 -8.29 -16.48
N ARG A 97 -10.94 -7.01 -16.39
CA ARG A 97 -11.85 -5.85 -16.43
C ARG A 97 -11.43 -4.86 -17.53
N PRO A 98 -11.37 -5.28 -18.81
CA PRO A 98 -11.00 -4.38 -19.90
C PRO A 98 -11.91 -3.13 -19.91
N GLY A 99 -11.32 -1.95 -20.10
CA GLY A 99 -12.02 -0.66 -20.04
C GLY A 99 -12.10 -0.02 -18.64
N ALA A 100 -11.72 -0.71 -17.57
CA ALA A 100 -11.77 -0.19 -16.20
C ALA A 100 -10.56 0.71 -15.79
N ALA A 101 -9.82 1.28 -16.75
CA ALA A 101 -8.59 2.04 -16.49
C ALA A 101 -8.79 3.19 -15.49
N ARG A 102 -9.91 3.92 -15.59
CA ARG A 102 -10.25 5.01 -14.65
C ARG A 102 -10.45 4.49 -13.22
N ALA A 103 -11.09 3.33 -13.07
CA ALA A 103 -11.30 2.72 -11.76
C ALA A 103 -9.99 2.24 -11.14
N VAL A 104 -9.10 1.65 -11.95
CA VAL A 104 -7.74 1.28 -11.52
C VAL A 104 -6.96 2.52 -11.06
N GLY A 105 -6.99 3.61 -11.83
CA GLY A 105 -6.33 4.86 -11.44
C GLY A 105 -6.89 5.43 -10.13
N ALA A 106 -8.21 5.35 -9.93
CA ALA A 106 -8.85 5.77 -8.68
C ALA A 106 -8.46 4.88 -7.49
N ALA A 107 -8.23 3.58 -7.70
CA ALA A 107 -7.73 2.67 -6.67
C ALA A 107 -6.24 2.92 -6.36
N ASN A 108 -5.43 3.31 -7.35
CA ASN A 108 -4.01 3.65 -7.15
C ASN A 108 -3.81 4.97 -6.39
N GLY A 109 -4.75 5.92 -6.50
CA GLY A 109 -4.67 7.22 -5.82
C GLY A 109 -5.16 7.22 -4.36
N ARG A 110 -5.63 6.09 -3.85
CA ARG A 110 -6.21 5.91 -2.51
C ARG A 110 -5.36 4.95 -1.71
#